data_AF-A0AA36MCW0-F1
#
_entry.id   AF-A0AA36MCW0-F1
#
_cell.length_a   1.000
_cell.length_b   1.000
_cell.length_c   1.000
_cell.angle_alpha   90.00
_cell.angle_beta   90.00
_cell.angle_gamma   90.00
#
_symmetry.space_group_name_H-M   'P 1'
#
loop_
_entity.id
_entity.type
_entity.pdbx_description
1 polymer ?
#
loop_
_entity_poly.entity_id
_entity_poly.type
_entity_poly.pdbx_seq_one_letter_code
_entity_poly.pdbx_strand_id
1 'polypeptide(L)'
;MSYFPRIRSTSFTVIFRTSIWINHKEFQCPKYRHGICIFGVENLQFLSASKSLSANKPHPAYDYAIVDCMHELLFNRTHLGQIDHDLDLQFYRSLENVRYHTNAINPNPNYKLQCPQ
;
A
#
# COMPACT_ATOMS: atom_id res chain seq x y z
N MET A 1 -14.90 15.35 21.66
CA MET A 1 -14.89 13.95 21.18
C MET A 1 -15.04 13.97 19.67
N SER A 2 -13.93 13.96 18.94
CA SER A 2 -13.90 14.06 17.49
C SER A 2 -14.30 12.71 16.90
N TYR A 3 -15.48 12.66 16.31
CA TYR A 3 -16.01 11.50 15.60
C TYR A 3 -15.17 11.32 14.32
N PHE A 4 -14.26 10.33 14.31
CA PHE A 4 -13.58 9.92 13.08
C PHE A 4 -14.56 9.02 12.33
N PRO A 5 -15.14 9.45 11.19
CA PRO A 5 -16.02 8.58 10.43
C PRO A 5 -15.21 7.36 9.95
N ARG A 6 -15.72 6.17 10.26
CA ARG A 6 -15.21 4.91 9.74
C ARG A 6 -15.48 4.88 8.24
N ILE A 7 -14.51 5.33 7.44
CA ILE A 7 -14.55 5.26 5.97
C ILE A 7 -14.64 3.78 5.61
N ARG A 8 -15.86 3.34 5.26
CA ARG A 8 -16.18 1.99 4.84
C ARG A 8 -16.16 1.96 3.32
N SER A 9 -14.98 2.17 2.74
CA SER A 9 -14.78 1.86 1.32
C SER A 9 -14.05 0.53 1.20
N THR A 10 -14.67 -0.39 0.49
CA THR A 10 -14.08 -1.65 0.05
C THR A 10 -13.05 -1.45 -1.07
N SER A 11 -12.84 -0.22 -1.54
CA SER A 11 -11.73 0.18 -2.41
C SER A 11 -11.53 1.70 -2.32
N PHE A 12 -10.91 2.18 -1.23
CA PHE A 12 -10.23 3.46 -1.24
C PHE A 12 -8.76 3.12 -1.44
N THR A 13 -8.16 3.55 -2.55
CA THR A 13 -6.74 3.34 -2.85
C THR A 13 -5.90 4.21 -1.91
N VAL A 14 -5.81 3.82 -0.63
CA VAL A 14 -4.83 4.36 0.30
C VAL A 14 -3.51 3.67 -0.01
N ILE A 15 -2.79 4.23 -0.97
CA ILE A 15 -1.51 3.74 -1.51
C ILE A 15 -0.43 3.54 -0.44
N PHE A 16 -0.59 4.13 0.74
CA PHE A 16 0.36 3.90 1.82
C PHE A 16 0.43 2.44 2.24
N ARG A 17 -0.68 1.69 2.24
CA ARG A 17 -0.69 0.36 2.85
C ARG A 17 -1.64 -0.63 2.16
N THR A 18 -1.08 -1.71 1.65
CA THR A 18 -1.85 -2.91 1.30
C THR A 18 -2.22 -3.68 2.56
N SER A 19 -3.51 -3.96 2.75
CA SER A 19 -3.99 -4.91 3.76
C SER A 19 -5.17 -5.70 3.20
N ILE A 20 -5.03 -7.03 3.18
CA ILE A 20 -6.09 -7.92 2.71
C ILE A 20 -6.95 -8.36 3.87
N TRP A 21 -8.26 -8.20 3.73
CA TRP A 21 -9.24 -8.61 4.72
C TRP A 21 -9.89 -9.93 4.32
N ILE A 22 -10.43 -10.67 5.31
CA ILE A 22 -11.07 -11.97 5.09
C ILE A 22 -12.21 -11.96 4.05
N ASN A 23 -12.85 -10.81 3.83
CA ASN A 23 -13.94 -10.67 2.85
C ASN A 23 -13.43 -10.36 1.42
N HIS A 24 -12.12 -10.39 1.18
CA HIS A 24 -11.54 -10.12 -0.13
C HIS A 24 -11.75 -11.32 -1.05
N LYS A 25 -12.51 -11.15 -2.14
CA LYS A 25 -12.92 -12.26 -3.01
C LYS A 25 -11.81 -12.79 -3.93
N GLU A 26 -10.85 -11.94 -4.27
CA GLU A 26 -9.84 -12.24 -5.29
C GLU A 26 -8.51 -12.74 -4.71
N PHE A 27 -8.32 -12.68 -3.38
CA PHE A 27 -7.05 -13.02 -2.76
C PHE A 27 -7.27 -14.06 -1.66
N GLN A 28 -6.70 -15.25 -1.87
CA GLN A 28 -6.77 -16.32 -0.89
C GLN A 28 -5.53 -16.30 -0.01
N CYS A 29 -5.71 -15.86 1.24
CA CYS A 29 -4.65 -15.87 2.25
C CYS A 29 -4.70 -17.16 3.08
N PRO A 30 -3.55 -17.82 3.35
CA PRO A 30 -3.52 -19.03 4.17
C PRO A 30 -3.87 -18.79 5.64
N LYS A 31 -3.54 -17.61 6.18
CA LYS A 31 -3.73 -17.30 7.60
C LYS A 31 -4.26 -15.89 7.85
N TYR A 32 -5.26 -15.79 8.71
CA TYR A 32 -5.83 -14.52 9.15
C TYR A 32 -5.65 -14.32 10.64
N ARG A 33 -5.44 -13.07 11.07
CA ARG A 33 -5.48 -12.66 12.48
C ARG A 33 -6.23 -11.35 12.63
N HIS A 34 -7.30 -11.37 13.42
CA HIS A 34 -8.24 -10.25 13.56
C HIS A 34 -8.86 -9.81 12.22
N GLY A 35 -9.15 -10.78 11.33
CA GLY A 35 -9.77 -10.52 10.02
C GLY A 35 -8.82 -9.98 8.94
N ILE A 36 -7.53 -9.81 9.24
CA ILE A 36 -6.50 -9.36 8.30
C ILE A 36 -5.57 -10.51 7.96
N CYS A 37 -5.21 -10.64 6.68
CA CYS A 37 -4.25 -11.60 6.15
C CYS A 37 -2.85 -11.38 6.75
N ILE A 38 -2.22 -12.48 7.18
CA ILE A 38 -0.81 -12.53 7.50
C ILE A 38 -0.09 -13.01 6.24
N PHE A 39 0.80 -12.19 5.71
CA PHE A 39 1.57 -12.54 4.52
C PHE A 39 2.73 -13.48 4.88
N GLY A 40 2.92 -14.52 4.06
CA GLY A 40 4.11 -15.36 4.03
C GLY A 40 4.85 -15.26 2.68
N VAL A 41 5.90 -16.05 2.51
CA VAL A 41 6.75 -16.07 1.29
C VAL A 41 5.96 -16.42 0.03
N GLU A 42 4.88 -17.19 0.16
CA GLU A 42 3.95 -17.52 -0.91
C GLU A 42 3.27 -16.28 -1.52
N ASN A 43 3.21 -15.18 -0.76
CA ASN A 43 2.61 -13.93 -1.22
C ASN A 43 3.63 -12.95 -1.82
N LEU A 44 4.90 -13.34 -1.95
CA LEU A 44 5.98 -12.46 -2.42
C LEU A 44 5.67 -11.84 -3.79
N GLN A 45 5.18 -12.62 -4.75
CA GLN A 45 4.83 -12.13 -6.09
C GLN A 45 3.74 -11.05 -6.07
N PHE A 46 2.75 -11.20 -5.18
CA PHE A 46 1.71 -10.20 -5.02
C PHE A 46 2.25 -8.92 -4.39
N LEU A 47 3.10 -9.04 -3.37
CA LEU A 47 3.69 -7.89 -2.69
C LEU A 47 4.71 -7.16 -3.56
N SER A 48 5.50 -7.87 -4.37
CA SER A 48 6.53 -7.30 -5.24
C SER A 48 5.95 -6.43 -6.36
N ALA A 49 4.73 -6.75 -6.82
CA ALA A 49 3.99 -6.03 -7.85
C ALA A 49 3.02 -4.97 -7.28
N SER A 50 2.88 -4.88 -5.95
CA SER A 50 1.96 -3.93 -5.34
C SER A 50 2.45 -2.50 -5.51
N LYS A 51 1.53 -1.59 -5.88
CA LYS A 51 1.77 -0.14 -5.90
C LYS A 51 1.74 0.48 -4.50
N SER A 52 1.55 -0.32 -3.44
CA SER A 52 1.53 0.22 -2.09
C SER A 52 2.94 0.40 -1.53
N LEU A 53 3.13 1.49 -0.79
CA LEU A 53 4.43 1.79 -0.15
C LEU A 53 4.76 0.84 1.01
N SER A 54 3.74 0.26 1.63
CA SER A 54 3.89 -0.72 2.70
C SER A 54 2.82 -1.80 2.62
N ALA A 55 3.08 -2.90 3.33
CA ALA A 55 2.15 -4.02 3.46
C ALA A 55 1.92 -4.35 4.94
N ASN A 56 0.69 -4.73 5.25
CA ASN A 56 0.29 -5.25 6.56
C ASN A 56 -0.51 -6.55 6.35
N LYS A 57 -0.15 -7.68 6.93
CA LYS A 57 0.59 -7.84 8.20
C LYS A 57 1.62 -8.99 8.15
N PRO A 58 2.84 -8.78 7.64
CA PRO A 58 3.91 -9.76 7.84
C PRO A 58 4.11 -10.02 9.34
N HIS A 59 4.33 -11.28 9.72
CA HIS A 59 4.52 -11.65 11.12
C HIS A 59 5.71 -12.60 11.26
N PRO A 60 6.82 -12.17 11.89
CA PRO A 60 8.04 -12.98 12.01
C PRO A 60 7.84 -14.39 12.59
N ALA A 61 6.89 -14.57 13.52
CA ALA A 61 6.60 -15.86 14.12
C ALA A 61 5.77 -16.80 13.22
N TYR A 62 5.18 -16.27 12.15
CA TYR A 62 4.50 -17.07 11.13
C TYR A 62 5.46 -17.43 10.00
N ASP A 63 6.06 -16.40 9.40
CA ASP A 63 7.03 -16.56 8.32
C ASP A 63 7.92 -15.31 8.30
N TYR A 64 9.21 -15.49 8.58
CA TYR A 64 10.19 -14.41 8.50
C TYR A 64 10.80 -14.28 7.10
N ALA A 65 10.73 -15.34 6.27
CA ALA A 65 11.31 -15.33 4.94
C ALA A 65 10.67 -14.25 4.05
N ILE A 66 9.39 -13.93 4.23
CA ILE A 66 8.77 -12.82 3.51
C ILE A 66 9.41 -11.47 3.82
N VAL A 67 9.87 -11.25 5.05
CA VAL A 67 10.55 -9.99 5.43
C VAL A 67 11.93 -9.94 4.79
N ASP A 68 12.65 -11.06 4.81
CA ASP A 68 14.00 -11.20 4.25
C ASP A 68 13.99 -11.05 2.72
N CYS A 69 13.13 -11.80 2.02
CA CYS A 69 12.99 -11.71 0.57
C CYS A 69 12.56 -10.31 0.11
N MET A 70 11.66 -9.64 0.84
CA MET A 70 11.29 -8.27 0.52
C MET A 70 12.45 -7.30 0.76
N HIS A 71 13.27 -7.53 1.79
CA HIS A 71 14.46 -6.72 2.05
C HIS A 71 15.48 -6.84 0.92
N GLU A 72 15.81 -8.06 0.51
CA GLU A 72 16.72 -8.33 -0.62
C GLU A 72 16.18 -7.75 -1.93
N LEU A 73 14.89 -7.93 -2.21
CA LEU A 73 14.23 -7.37 -3.39
C LEU A 73 14.37 -5.84 -3.44
N LEU A 74 14.10 -5.17 -2.32
CA LEU A 74 14.22 -3.71 -2.23
C LEU A 74 15.68 -3.26 -2.34
N PHE A 75 16.61 -4.01 -1.75
CA PHE A 75 18.04 -3.74 -1.87
C PHE A 75 18.50 -3.83 -3.33
N ASN A 76 18.13 -4.89 -4.05
CA ASN A 76 18.48 -5.08 -5.46
C ASN A 76 17.91 -3.97 -6.35
N ARG A 77 16.66 -3.56 -6.10
CA ARG A 77 15.99 -2.45 -6.81
C ARG A 77 16.69 -1.10 -6.59
N THR A 78 17.23 -0.86 -5.39
CA THR A 78 17.77 0.45 -5.00
C THR A 78 19.28 0.59 -5.18
N HIS A 79 20.05 -0.46 -4.87
CA HIS A 79 21.52 -0.39 -4.82
C HIS A 79 22.20 -1.03 -6.04
N LEU A 80 21.63 -2.10 -6.59
CA LEU A 80 22.20 -2.80 -7.74
C LEU A 80 21.68 -2.29 -9.09
N GLY A 81 20.74 -1.33 -9.08
CA GLY A 81 20.11 -0.80 -10.28
C GLY A 81 19.26 -1.83 -11.04
N GLN A 82 18.90 -2.94 -10.40
CA GLN A 82 18.05 -3.99 -10.98
C GLN A 82 16.59 -3.56 -10.88
N ILE A 83 16.20 -2.61 -11.73
CA ILE A 83 14.83 -2.10 -11.76
C ILE A 83 13.94 -3.10 -12.47
N ASP A 84 13.15 -3.82 -11.68
CA ASP A 84 12.10 -4.73 -12.14
C ASP A 84 10.77 -3.98 -12.39
N HIS A 85 10.46 -2.98 -11.56
CA HIS A 85 9.29 -2.11 -11.71
C HIS A 85 9.68 -0.65 -11.45
N ASP A 86 9.49 0.21 -12.44
CA ASP A 86 9.70 1.65 -12.28
C ASP A 86 8.68 2.26 -11.31
N LEU A 87 9.17 3.17 -10.47
CA LEU A 87 8.29 3.95 -9.60
C LEU A 87 7.54 4.98 -10.45
N ASP A 88 6.24 4.74 -10.68
CA ASP A 88 5.38 5.66 -11.42
C ASP A 88 5.09 6.94 -10.63
N LEU A 89 6.03 7.89 -10.69
CA LEU A 89 5.93 9.17 -10.01
C LEU A 89 4.71 9.98 -10.47
N GLN A 90 4.21 9.78 -11.69
CA GLN A 90 3.03 10.49 -12.17
C GLN A 90 1.77 9.99 -11.46
N PHE A 91 1.64 8.68 -11.32
CA PHE A 91 0.59 8.07 -10.50
C PHE A 91 0.62 8.62 -9.07
N TYR A 92 1.77 8.59 -8.39
CA TYR A 92 1.84 9.07 -6.99
C TYR A 92 1.60 10.59 -6.87
N ARG A 93 1.97 11.40 -7.86
CA ARG A 93 1.69 12.85 -7.87
C ARG A 93 0.22 13.16 -8.10
N SER A 94 -0.49 12.32 -8.84
CA SER A 94 -1.91 12.51 -9.14
C SER A 94 -2.84 12.22 -7.95
N LEU A 95 -2.32 11.65 -6.86
CA LEU A 95 -3.11 11.29 -5.69
C LEU A 95 -3.68 12.51 -4.99
N GLU A 96 -4.96 12.43 -4.64
CA GLU A 96 -5.67 13.59 -4.10
C GLU A 96 -5.09 14.07 -2.76
N ASN A 97 -4.60 13.16 -1.90
CA ASN A 97 -3.91 13.54 -0.67
C ASN A 97 -2.58 14.27 -0.94
N VAL A 98 -1.86 13.91 -2.01
CA VAL A 98 -0.62 14.58 -2.41
C VAL A 98 -0.93 15.95 -3.01
N ARG A 99 -1.95 16.04 -3.87
CA ARG A 99 -2.42 17.30 -4.47
C ARG A 99 -2.91 18.28 -3.41
N TYR A 100 -3.70 17.80 -2.45
CA TYR A 100 -4.17 18.58 -1.31
C TYR A 100 -3.02 19.16 -0.50
N HIS A 101 -2.04 18.33 -0.13
CA HIS A 101 -0.89 18.78 0.65
C HIS A 101 0.00 19.75 -0.15
N THR A 102 0.22 19.48 -1.43
CA THR A 102 0.99 20.36 -2.33
C THR A 102 0.33 21.73 -2.44
N ASN A 103 -0.99 21.78 -2.60
CA ASN A 103 -1.73 23.04 -2.67
C ASN A 103 -1.77 23.79 -1.33
N ALA A 104 -1.70 23.09 -0.20
CA ALA A 104 -1.58 23.75 1.11
C ALA A 104 -0.24 24.49 1.28
N ILE A 105 0.83 23.98 0.66
CA ILE A 105 2.16 24.60 0.65
C ILE A 105 2.23 25.74 -0.38
N ASN A 106 1.73 25.49 -1.60
CA ASN A 106 1.74 26.44 -2.71
C ASN A 106 0.31 26.65 -3.23
N PRO A 107 -0.43 27.64 -2.68
CA PRO A 107 -1.84 27.83 -2.99
C PRO A 107 -2.08 28.21 -4.45
N ASN A 108 -2.84 27.38 -5.16
CA ASN A 108 -3.38 27.70 -6.46
C ASN A 108 -4.86 28.09 -6.32
N PRO A 109 -5.27 29.31 -6.72
CA PRO A 109 -6.66 29.77 -6.61
C PRO A 109 -7.67 28.92 -7.41
N ASN A 110 -7.20 28.14 -8.39
CA ASN A 110 -8.05 27.26 -9.20
C ASN A 110 -8.13 25.81 -8.68
N TYR A 111 -7.48 25.48 -7.56
CA TYR A 111 -7.52 24.12 -7.00
C TYR A 111 -8.88 23.82 -6.37
N LYS A 112 -9.46 22.67 -6.71
CA LYS A 112 -10.65 22.11 -6.08
C LYS A 112 -10.35 20.67 -5.64
N LEU A 113 -10.55 20.41 -4.35
CA LEU A 113 -10.43 19.07 -3.77
C LEU A 113 -11.57 18.18 -4.30
N GLN A 114 -11.21 17.09 -4.97
CA GLN A 114 -12.20 16.11 -5.42
C GLN A 114 -12.33 14.99 -4.38
N CYS A 115 -13.39 15.01 -3.59
CA CYS A 115 -13.71 13.90 -2.68
C CYS A 115 -14.56 12.88 -3.45
N PRO A 116 -14.03 11.69 -3.80
CA PRO A 116 -14.87 10.63 -4.38
C PRO A 116 -15.96 10.24 -3.35
N GLN A 117 -17.21 10.22 -3.81
CA GLN A 117 -18.39 9.88 -3.01
C GLN A 117 -18.47 8.38 -2.76
#